data_AF-A0A543J0N4-F1
#
_entry.id   AF-A0A543J0N4-F1
#
_cell.length_a   1.000
_cell.length_b   1.000
_cell.length_c   1.000
_cell.angle_alpha   90.00
_cell.angle_beta   90.00
_cell.angle_gamma   90.00
#
_symmetry.space_group_name_H-M   'P 1'
#
loop_
_entity.id
_entity.type
_entity.pdbx_description
1 polymer ?
#
loop_
_entity_poly.entity_id
_entity_poly.type
_entity_poly.pdbx_seq_one_letter_code
_entity_poly.pdbx_strand_id
1 'polypeptide(L)'
;MRAVRSLAILLPLALAVSCSSGEPSFEDAAAELQKDVQRLESHEFFKNPLLELRILQRGDKDIPCGEGGFRRVMRATANEDRDDDAVDSHLDRAQRLMENVLAQDFGYELALDPGQQDAQEGRFIQGEKKDAGLQVSAYVSPEKPTWRLQIMTACLSG
;
A
#
# COMPACT_ATOMS: atom_id res chain seq x y z
N MET A 1 51.86 7.88 47.03
CA MET A 1 50.96 8.34 45.95
C MET A 1 50.30 7.11 45.32
N ARG A 2 48.97 7.22 45.19
CA ARG A 2 47.94 6.34 44.61
C ARG A 2 48.33 5.01 43.94
N ALA A 3 47.80 3.94 44.52
CA ALA A 3 47.49 2.69 43.86
C ALA A 3 46.46 2.91 42.73
N VAL A 4 46.66 2.26 41.59
CA VAL A 4 45.62 2.09 40.58
C VAL A 4 45.45 0.59 40.36
N ARG A 5 44.32 0.09 40.85
CA ARG A 5 43.83 -1.28 40.64
C ARG A 5 43.35 -1.37 39.19
N SER A 6 43.98 -2.19 38.37
CA SER A 6 43.46 -2.54 37.05
C SER A 6 42.28 -3.50 37.25
N LEU A 7 41.07 -2.96 37.10
CA LEU A 7 39.83 -3.73 37.10
C LEU A 7 39.73 -4.53 35.80
N ALA A 8 39.65 -5.85 35.91
CA ALA A 8 39.20 -6.71 34.83
C ALA A 8 37.73 -6.38 34.50
N ILE A 9 37.43 -6.17 33.22
CA ILE A 9 36.06 -6.11 32.72
C ILE A 9 35.92 -7.20 31.65
N LEU A 10 35.37 -8.33 32.08
CA LEU A 10 34.74 -9.32 31.22
C LEU A 10 33.40 -8.75 30.76
N LEU A 11 33.24 -8.47 29.46
CA LEU A 11 31.92 -8.36 28.85
C LEU A 11 31.85 -9.34 27.67
N PRO A 12 31.04 -10.42 27.75
CA PRO A 12 30.61 -11.11 26.56
C PRO A 12 29.46 -10.30 25.96
N LEU A 13 29.72 -9.55 24.89
CA LEU A 13 28.63 -9.00 24.08
C LEU A 13 28.10 -10.12 23.18
N ALA A 14 27.29 -11.00 23.79
CA ALA A 14 26.32 -11.79 23.07
C ALA A 14 25.16 -10.86 22.68
N LEU A 15 25.30 -10.20 21.54
CA LEU A 15 24.14 -9.75 20.80
C LEU A 15 23.91 -10.78 19.71
N ALA A 16 23.09 -11.78 20.06
CA ALA A 16 22.31 -12.50 19.07
C ALA A 16 21.41 -11.46 18.40
N VAL A 17 21.92 -10.82 17.35
CA VAL A 17 21.07 -10.28 16.30
C VAL A 17 20.48 -11.52 15.64
N SER A 18 19.34 -11.97 16.17
CA SER A 18 18.41 -12.73 15.36
C SER A 18 18.02 -11.78 14.22
N CYS A 19 18.75 -11.85 13.12
CA CYS A 19 18.23 -11.44 11.83
C CYS A 19 16.96 -12.27 11.64
N SER A 20 15.81 -11.69 11.96
CA SER A 20 14.54 -12.24 11.54
C SER A 20 14.51 -12.08 10.03
N SER A 21 15.02 -13.10 9.34
CA SER A 21 14.89 -13.23 7.91
C SER A 21 13.43 -13.56 7.61
N GLY A 22 12.72 -12.60 7.02
CA GLY A 22 11.97 -12.94 5.82
C GLY A 22 10.67 -12.21 5.60
N GLU A 23 9.83 -12.05 6.62
CA GLU A 23 8.44 -11.60 6.41
C GLU A 23 7.96 -10.65 7.51
N PRO A 24 7.18 -9.61 7.15
CA PRO A 24 6.65 -8.65 8.10
C PRO A 24 5.61 -9.29 9.03
N SER A 25 5.55 -8.84 10.28
CA SER A 25 4.50 -9.25 11.20
C SER A 25 3.14 -8.69 10.79
N PHE A 26 2.04 -9.30 11.26
CA PHE A 26 0.70 -8.78 11.02
C PHE A 26 0.53 -7.33 11.47
N GLU A 27 1.05 -6.98 12.66
CA GLU A 27 0.96 -5.64 13.21
C GLU A 27 1.79 -4.62 12.43
N ASP A 28 2.99 -5.00 11.95
CA ASP A 28 3.80 -4.13 11.10
C ASP A 28 3.11 -3.84 9.76
N ALA A 29 2.55 -4.89 9.12
CA ALA A 29 1.79 -4.74 7.89
C ALA A 29 0.53 -3.89 8.10
N ALA A 30 -0.20 -4.11 9.20
CA ALA A 30 -1.37 -3.31 9.54
C ALA A 30 -1.03 -1.84 9.81
N ALA A 31 0.11 -1.57 10.47
CA ALA A 31 0.60 -0.22 10.70
C ALA A 31 0.98 0.47 9.37
N GLU A 32 1.63 -0.23 8.44
CA GLU A 32 1.93 0.32 7.12
C GLU A 32 0.66 0.58 6.29
N LEU A 33 -0.34 -0.31 6.38
CA LEU A 33 -1.65 -0.09 5.75
C LEU A 33 -2.31 1.20 6.29
N GLN A 34 -2.24 1.44 7.59
CA GLN A 34 -2.77 2.65 8.20
C GLN A 34 -2.01 3.92 7.75
N LYS A 35 -0.71 3.81 7.47
CA LYS A 35 0.05 4.91 6.83
C LYS A 35 -0.43 5.15 5.40
N ASP A 36 -0.68 4.11 4.62
CA ASP A 36 -1.21 4.25 3.25
C ASP A 36 -2.61 4.89 3.24
N VAL A 37 -3.46 4.61 4.23
CA VAL A 37 -4.74 5.33 4.41
C VAL A 37 -4.50 6.83 4.63
N GLN A 38 -3.59 7.18 5.54
CA GLN A 38 -3.27 8.58 5.85
C GLN A 38 -2.62 9.29 4.65
N ARG A 39 -1.73 8.60 3.92
CA ARG A 39 -1.14 9.10 2.68
C ARG A 39 -2.22 9.38 1.65
N LEU A 40 -3.21 8.49 1.48
CA LEU A 40 -4.32 8.70 0.53
C LEU A 40 -5.17 9.92 0.90
N GLU A 41 -5.54 10.05 2.18
CA GLU A 41 -6.35 11.16 2.67
C GLU A 41 -5.62 12.52 2.59
N SER A 42 -4.29 12.53 2.69
CA SER A 42 -3.46 13.74 2.63
C SER A 42 -2.82 13.99 1.25
N HIS A 43 -3.01 13.08 0.30
CA HIS A 43 -2.39 13.16 -1.01
C HIS A 43 -2.81 14.43 -1.75
N GLU A 44 -1.85 15.10 -2.40
CA GLU A 44 -2.06 16.39 -3.05
C GLU A 44 -3.19 16.36 -4.09
N PHE A 45 -3.33 15.24 -4.79
CA PHE A 45 -4.41 15.02 -5.74
C PHE A 45 -5.74 14.70 -5.04
N PHE A 46 -5.77 13.68 -4.18
CA PHE A 46 -7.02 13.16 -3.60
C PHE A 46 -7.66 14.04 -2.53
N LYS A 47 -6.92 15.01 -1.97
CA LYS A 47 -7.49 16.04 -1.10
C LYS A 47 -8.42 17.02 -1.85
N ASN A 48 -8.38 17.03 -3.18
CA ASN A 48 -9.30 17.85 -3.98
C ASN A 48 -10.74 17.33 -3.80
N PRO A 49 -11.67 18.13 -3.25
CA PRO A 49 -13.04 17.70 -3.00
C PRO A 49 -13.81 17.32 -4.28
N LEU A 50 -13.41 17.82 -5.44
CA LEU A 50 -14.04 17.49 -6.73
C LEU A 50 -13.84 16.02 -7.13
N LEU A 51 -12.79 15.38 -6.62
CA LEU A 51 -12.55 13.96 -6.88
C LEU A 51 -13.41 13.05 -6.00
N GLU A 52 -14.16 13.60 -5.04
CA GLU A 52 -15.05 12.85 -4.16
C GLU A 52 -14.40 11.58 -3.57
N LEU A 53 -13.20 11.68 -3.01
CA LEU A 53 -12.56 10.55 -2.33
C LEU A 53 -13.50 10.02 -1.23
N ARG A 54 -13.79 8.72 -1.28
CA ARG A 54 -14.57 8.01 -0.26
C ARG A 54 -13.79 6.81 0.23
N ILE A 55 -13.48 6.79 1.52
CA ILE A 55 -12.95 5.60 2.18
C ILE A 55 -14.13 4.70 2.56
N LEU A 56 -14.26 3.56 1.87
CA LEU A 56 -15.31 2.57 2.10
C LEU A 56 -14.96 1.62 3.24
N GLN A 57 -13.66 1.38 3.45
CA GLN A 57 -13.12 0.55 4.52
C GLN A 57 -11.73 1.06 4.88
N ARG A 58 -11.43 1.25 6.18
CA ARG A 58 -10.18 1.88 6.65
C ARG A 58 -9.01 0.94 6.91
N GLY A 59 -9.21 -0.38 6.87
CA GLY A 59 -8.15 -1.33 7.22
C GLY A 59 -7.87 -1.41 8.71
N ASP A 60 -8.89 -1.18 9.55
CA ASP A 60 -8.85 -1.27 11.02
C ASP A 60 -9.45 -2.58 11.56
N LYS A 61 -10.13 -3.34 10.72
CA LYS A 61 -10.78 -4.60 11.07
C LYS A 61 -9.96 -5.81 10.62
N ASP A 62 -9.69 -6.70 11.57
CA ASP A 62 -9.11 -8.02 11.31
C ASP A 62 -10.14 -8.92 10.60
N ILE A 63 -9.72 -9.49 9.48
CA ILE A 63 -10.50 -10.43 8.69
C ILE A 63 -9.77 -11.76 8.72
N PRO A 64 -10.39 -12.83 9.25
CA PRO A 64 -9.79 -14.15 9.21
C PRO A 64 -9.45 -14.57 7.77
N CYS A 65 -8.26 -15.11 7.59
CA CYS A 65 -7.80 -15.69 6.35
C CYS A 65 -6.99 -16.94 6.70
N GLY A 66 -7.44 -18.12 6.25
CA GLY A 66 -6.78 -19.37 6.64
C GLY A 66 -6.82 -19.66 8.16
N GLU A 67 -6.10 -20.71 8.55
CA GLU A 67 -6.03 -21.15 9.93
C GLU A 67 -5.08 -20.25 10.74
N GLY A 68 -5.61 -19.56 11.77
CA GLY A 68 -4.82 -18.69 12.64
C GLY A 68 -4.28 -17.40 11.98
N GLY A 69 -4.67 -17.12 10.74
CA GLY A 69 -4.24 -15.95 9.98
C GLY A 69 -5.29 -14.84 9.95
N PHE A 70 -4.81 -13.61 9.90
CA PHE A 70 -5.63 -12.42 9.76
C PHE A 70 -5.09 -11.53 8.65
N ARG A 71 -5.98 -10.74 8.07
CA ARG A 71 -5.63 -9.65 7.16
C ARG A 71 -6.47 -8.42 7.45
N ARG A 72 -5.96 -7.24 7.11
CA ARG A 72 -6.73 -6.00 7.06
C ARG A 72 -6.84 -5.51 5.64
N VAL A 73 -7.95 -4.83 5.33
CA VAL A 73 -8.27 -4.36 3.99
C VAL A 73 -8.72 -2.90 4.05
N MET A 74 -8.07 -2.03 3.30
CA MET A 74 -8.53 -0.69 2.98
C MET A 74 -9.19 -0.70 1.59
N ARG A 75 -10.32 0.01 1.48
CA ARG A 75 -11.02 0.22 0.20
C ARG A 75 -11.38 1.69 0.06
N ALA A 76 -11.10 2.24 -1.12
CA ALA A 76 -11.43 3.61 -1.43
C ALA A 76 -11.94 3.74 -2.87
N THR A 77 -12.73 4.78 -3.11
CA THR A 77 -13.12 5.20 -4.45
C THR A 77 -12.86 6.68 -4.63
N ALA A 78 -12.53 7.09 -5.85
CA ALA A 78 -12.45 8.48 -6.24
C ALA A 78 -12.89 8.64 -7.69
N ASN A 79 -13.29 9.84 -8.05
CA ASN A 79 -13.69 10.26 -9.37
C ASN A 79 -12.59 11.11 -9.98
N GLU A 80 -12.42 11.02 -11.29
CA GLU A 80 -11.78 12.04 -12.10
C GLU A 80 -12.86 12.63 -13.00
N ASP A 81 -12.89 13.96 -13.14
CA ASP A 81 -13.79 14.54 -14.13
C ASP A 81 -13.27 14.19 -15.53
N ARG A 82 -14.21 13.77 -16.36
CA ARG A 82 -14.00 13.59 -17.79
C ARG A 82 -14.51 14.85 -18.45
N ASP A 83 -13.61 15.73 -18.85
CA ASP A 83 -13.91 16.86 -19.73
C ASP A 83 -14.34 16.33 -21.12
N ASP A 84 -14.23 17.15 -22.17
CA ASP A 84 -14.52 16.76 -23.57
C ASP A 84 -13.49 15.78 -24.18
N ASP A 85 -12.71 15.10 -23.33
CA ASP A 85 -11.69 14.16 -23.75
C ASP A 85 -12.27 12.87 -24.32
N ALA A 86 -11.54 12.29 -25.27
CA ALA A 86 -11.81 10.93 -25.73
C ALA A 86 -11.70 9.95 -24.54
N VAL A 87 -12.60 8.96 -24.51
CA VAL A 87 -12.67 7.93 -23.45
C VAL A 87 -11.32 7.28 -23.18
N ASP A 88 -10.58 6.95 -24.23
CA ASP A 88 -9.29 6.29 -24.14
C ASP A 88 -8.21 7.22 -23.53
N SER A 89 -8.17 8.48 -23.96
CA SER A 89 -7.27 9.49 -23.38
C SER A 89 -7.56 9.76 -21.92
N HIS A 90 -8.83 9.73 -21.51
CA HIS A 90 -9.21 9.82 -20.10
C HIS A 90 -8.72 8.60 -19.31
N LEU A 91 -8.93 7.39 -19.83
CA LEU A 91 -8.46 6.15 -19.20
C LEU A 91 -6.94 6.11 -19.03
N ASP A 92 -6.18 6.49 -20.05
CA ASP A 92 -4.72 6.52 -20.01
C ASP A 92 -4.20 7.47 -18.93
N ARG A 93 -4.81 8.66 -18.81
CA ARG A 93 -4.44 9.61 -17.75
C ARG A 93 -4.81 9.09 -16.37
N ALA A 94 -6.03 8.58 -16.21
CA ALA A 94 -6.51 8.05 -14.96
C ALA A 94 -5.65 6.87 -14.48
N GLN A 95 -5.26 5.98 -15.40
CA GLN A 95 -4.35 4.89 -15.13
C GLN A 95 -2.99 5.42 -14.71
N ARG A 96 -2.35 6.26 -15.53
CA ARG A 96 -1.01 6.78 -15.26
C ARG A 96 -0.94 7.53 -13.93
N LEU A 97 -1.99 8.27 -13.58
CA LEU A 97 -2.07 8.95 -12.29
C LEU A 97 -2.05 7.95 -11.14
N MET A 98 -2.91 6.93 -11.19
CA MET A 98 -2.95 5.92 -10.13
C MET A 98 -1.66 5.10 -10.06
N GLU A 99 -1.06 4.75 -11.20
CA GLU A 99 0.25 4.08 -11.24
C GLU A 99 1.34 4.93 -10.57
N ASN A 100 1.38 6.23 -10.85
CA ASN A 100 2.34 7.14 -10.23
C ASN A 100 2.12 7.26 -8.72
N VAL A 101 0.87 7.41 -8.26
CA VAL A 101 0.58 7.46 -6.82
C VAL A 101 1.03 6.18 -6.14
N LEU A 102 0.68 5.02 -6.69
CA LEU A 102 1.00 3.74 -6.08
C LEU A 102 2.52 3.47 -6.10
N ALA A 103 3.20 3.73 -7.21
CA ALA A 103 4.61 3.44 -7.34
C ALA A 103 5.51 4.48 -6.65
N GLN A 104 5.30 5.77 -6.92
CA GLN A 104 6.20 6.83 -6.51
C GLN A 104 5.89 7.33 -5.09
N ASP A 105 4.62 7.55 -4.79
CA ASP A 105 4.23 8.18 -3.51
C ASP A 105 4.00 7.13 -2.42
N PHE A 106 3.52 5.94 -2.79
CA PHE A 106 3.20 4.87 -1.86
C PHE A 106 4.25 3.76 -1.85
N GLY A 107 5.13 3.68 -2.86
CA GLY A 107 6.26 2.75 -2.89
C GLY A 107 5.89 1.31 -3.23
N TYR A 108 4.84 1.08 -4.03
CA TYR A 108 4.49 -0.25 -4.53
C TYR A 108 5.31 -0.61 -5.78
N GLU A 109 5.79 -1.86 -5.83
CA GLU A 109 6.25 -2.49 -7.05
C GLU A 109 5.02 -2.90 -7.88
N LEU A 110 4.77 -2.22 -8.99
CA LEU A 110 3.62 -2.53 -9.85
C LEU A 110 3.92 -3.69 -10.80
N ALA A 111 2.96 -4.59 -10.94
CA ALA A 111 3.02 -5.66 -11.92
C ALA A 111 2.74 -5.07 -13.31
N LEU A 112 3.69 -5.24 -14.23
CA LEU A 112 3.52 -4.88 -15.63
C LEU A 112 2.68 -5.95 -16.34
N ASP A 113 1.45 -5.61 -16.70
CA ASP A 113 0.62 -6.46 -17.55
C ASP A 113 0.52 -5.87 -18.96
N PRO A 114 1.28 -6.40 -19.95
CA PRO A 114 1.25 -5.90 -21.31
C PRO A 114 -0.12 -6.10 -22.01
N GLY A 115 -1.01 -6.95 -21.47
CA GLY A 115 -2.34 -7.19 -22.04
C GLY A 115 -3.39 -6.14 -21.69
N GLN A 116 -3.08 -5.20 -20.78
CA GLN A 116 -4.06 -4.22 -20.31
C GLN A 116 -4.21 -3.00 -21.20
N GLN A 117 -3.23 -2.70 -22.06
CA GLN A 117 -3.15 -1.39 -22.74
C GLN A 117 -4.36 -1.06 -23.64
N ASP A 118 -5.20 -2.03 -24.02
CA ASP A 118 -6.26 -1.84 -25.03
C ASP A 118 -7.72 -2.01 -24.54
N ALA A 119 -7.97 -2.24 -23.24
CA ALA A 119 -9.30 -2.65 -22.76
C ALA A 119 -10.27 -1.48 -22.49
N GLN A 120 -11.02 -0.98 -23.48
CA GLN A 120 -11.90 0.22 -23.35
C GLN A 120 -12.85 0.28 -22.13
N GLU A 121 -13.19 -0.86 -21.53
CA GLU A 121 -14.06 -0.93 -20.35
C GLU A 121 -13.35 -0.53 -19.04
N GLY A 122 -12.02 -0.62 -18.97
CA GLY A 122 -11.23 -0.27 -17.80
C GLY A 122 -9.85 -0.94 -17.75
N ARG A 123 -9.09 -0.67 -16.68
CA ARG A 123 -7.69 -1.13 -16.51
C ARG A 123 -7.47 -1.62 -15.07
N PHE A 124 -6.64 -2.64 -14.87
CA PHE A 124 -6.39 -3.25 -13.56
C PHE A 124 -4.94 -3.07 -13.12
N ILE A 125 -4.66 -2.07 -12.31
CA ILE A 125 -3.34 -1.90 -11.72
C ILE A 125 -3.19 -2.88 -10.56
N GLN A 126 -2.12 -3.64 -10.53
CA GLN A 126 -1.77 -4.53 -9.41
C GLN A 126 -0.35 -4.24 -8.96
N GLY A 127 -0.07 -4.45 -7.69
CA GLY A 127 1.27 -4.32 -7.16
C GLY A 127 1.41 -4.83 -5.74
N GLU A 128 2.63 -4.78 -5.26
CA GLU A 128 3.00 -5.24 -3.93
C GLU A 128 4.05 -4.36 -3.29
N LYS A 129 4.00 -4.26 -1.97
CA LYS A 129 5.05 -3.67 -1.13
C LYS A 129 5.55 -4.79 -0.24
N LYS A 130 6.44 -5.62 -0.79
CA LYS A 130 6.87 -6.91 -0.21
C LYS A 130 7.37 -6.77 1.22
N ASP A 131 8.25 -5.80 1.44
CA ASP A 131 8.87 -5.56 2.74
C ASP A 131 7.85 -5.16 3.83
N ALA A 132 6.67 -4.67 3.43
CA ALA A 132 5.56 -4.34 4.31
C ALA A 132 4.42 -5.37 4.29
N GLY A 133 4.51 -6.39 3.44
CA GLY A 133 3.49 -7.43 3.34
C GLY A 133 2.15 -6.88 2.86
N LEU A 134 2.17 -5.88 1.97
CA LEU A 134 0.96 -5.27 1.40
C LEU A 134 0.81 -5.63 -0.07
N GLN A 135 -0.44 -5.84 -0.48
CA GLN A 135 -0.86 -6.00 -1.86
C GLN A 135 -1.83 -4.89 -2.20
N VAL A 136 -1.68 -4.30 -3.39
CA VAL A 136 -2.58 -3.29 -3.93
C VAL A 136 -3.23 -3.78 -5.22
N SER A 137 -4.50 -3.46 -5.37
CA SER A 137 -5.18 -3.48 -6.65
C SER A 137 -6.02 -2.22 -6.85
N ALA A 138 -5.97 -1.66 -8.04
CA ALA A 138 -6.86 -0.58 -8.44
C ALA A 138 -7.52 -0.92 -9.76
N TYR A 139 -8.83 -0.72 -9.84
CA TYR A 139 -9.55 -0.77 -11.11
C TYR A 139 -9.88 0.66 -11.55
N VAL A 140 -9.48 0.98 -12.77
CA VAL A 140 -9.69 2.26 -13.45
C VAL A 140 -10.80 2.09 -14.47
N SER A 141 -11.79 2.98 -14.47
CA SER A 141 -12.96 2.92 -15.34
C SER A 141 -13.21 4.27 -16.01
N PRO A 142 -13.76 4.30 -17.24
CA PRO A 142 -14.08 5.58 -17.88
C PRO A 142 -15.31 6.26 -17.27
N GLU A 143 -16.03 5.57 -16.40
CA GLU A 143 -17.20 6.06 -15.67
C GLU A 143 -16.91 6.21 -14.19
N LYS A 144 -17.69 7.06 -13.51
CA LYS A 144 -17.60 7.24 -12.06
C LYS A 144 -18.12 5.98 -11.32
N PRO A 145 -17.43 5.49 -10.27
CA PRO A 145 -16.15 5.96 -9.80
C PRO A 145 -15.00 5.55 -10.72
N THR A 146 -14.20 6.55 -11.11
CA THR A 146 -13.05 6.39 -12.01
C THR A 146 -12.05 5.42 -11.41
N TRP A 147 -11.78 5.53 -10.10
CA TRP A 147 -10.90 4.61 -9.39
C TRP A 147 -11.64 3.83 -8.31
N ARG A 148 -11.35 2.54 -8.25
CA ARG A 148 -11.71 1.64 -7.15
C ARG A 148 -10.42 1.02 -6.64
N LEU A 149 -9.93 1.51 -5.51
CA LEU A 149 -8.67 1.10 -4.89
C LEU A 149 -8.94 0.10 -3.75
N GLN A 150 -8.12 -0.93 -3.67
CA GLN A 150 -8.04 -1.85 -2.56
C GLN A 150 -6.58 -2.07 -2.19
N ILE A 151 -6.26 -1.89 -0.91
CA ILE A 151 -4.97 -2.28 -0.34
C ILE A 151 -5.25 -3.28 0.77
N MET A 152 -4.49 -4.38 0.84
CA MET A 152 -4.64 -5.37 1.90
C MET A 152 -3.30 -5.85 2.39
N THR A 153 -3.25 -6.23 3.67
CA THR A 153 -2.13 -7.02 4.18
C THR A 153 -2.17 -8.41 3.57
N ALA A 154 -1.01 -9.07 3.50
CA ALA A 154 -0.91 -10.50 3.34
C ALA A 154 -1.69 -11.21 4.46
N CYS A 155 -1.95 -12.49 4.24
CA CYS A 155 -2.53 -13.31 5.29
C CYS A 155 -1.44 -13.71 6.28
N LEU A 156 -1.43 -13.06 7.44
CA LEU A 156 -0.34 -13.16 8.41
C LEU A 156 -0.86 -13.67 9.75
N SER A 157 -0.04 -14.46 10.44
CA SER A 157 -0.36 -14.89 11.80
C SER A 157 -0.34 -13.67 12.74
N GLY A 158 -1.40 -13.57 13.55
CA GLY A 158 -1.52 -12.56 14.61
C GLY A 158 -0.80 -12.95 15.89
#